data_AF-A0A2V6VYN6-F1
#
_entry.id   AF-A0A2V6VYN6-F1
#
_cell.length_a   1.000
_cell.length_b   1.000
_cell.length_c   1.000
_cell.angle_alpha   90.00
_cell.angle_beta   90.00
_cell.angle_gamma   90.00
#
_symmetry.space_group_name_H-M   'P 1'
#
loop_
_entity.id
_entity.type
_entity.pdbx_description
1 polymer ?
#
loop_
_entity_poly.entity_id
_entity_poly.type
_entity_poly.pdbx_seq_one_letter_code
_entity_poly.pdbx_strand_id
1 'polypeptide(L)'
;MTREELPGHAQAVGIDVAAFRQCLESGKYTVRVHRDLADGIRASVNSTPSFFIGVPAPDQRMRVVRMVRGAQPFTAFKEIIDGLLNRSPS
;
A
#
# COMPACT_ATOMS: atom_id res chain seq x y z
N MET A 1 15.39 11.57 3.58
CA MET A 1 15.44 10.50 2.58
C MET A 1 15.53 11.10 1.19
N THR A 2 16.73 11.23 0.67
CA THR A 2 17.01 11.59 -0.73
C THR A 2 17.20 10.33 -1.57
N ARG A 3 17.23 10.47 -2.89
CA ARG A 3 17.43 9.34 -3.81
C ARG A 3 18.79 8.67 -3.61
N GLU A 4 19.78 9.44 -3.22
CA GLU A 4 21.16 9.03 -2.97
C GLU A 4 21.29 8.23 -1.66
N GLU A 5 20.36 8.40 -0.72
CA GLU A 5 20.31 7.66 0.54
C GLU A 5 19.68 6.25 0.37
N LEU A 6 18.94 6.00 -0.72
CA LEU A 6 18.21 4.74 -0.94
C LEU A 6 19.11 3.49 -1.06
N PRO A 7 20.26 3.51 -1.75
CA PRO A 7 21.16 2.35 -1.80
C PRO A 7 21.68 1.93 -0.42
N GLY A 8 21.88 2.88 0.50
CA GLY A 8 22.29 2.59 1.89
C GLY A 8 21.18 1.86 2.66
N HIS A 9 19.92 2.24 2.44
CA HIS A 9 18.78 1.52 3.02
C HIS A 9 18.62 0.13 2.43
N ALA A 10 18.81 -0.03 1.11
CA ALA A 10 18.81 -1.33 0.45
C ALA A 10 19.86 -2.26 1.06
N GLN A 11 21.07 -1.77 1.30
CA GLN A 11 22.13 -2.52 1.99
C GLN A 11 21.71 -2.91 3.41
N ALA A 12 21.11 -1.99 4.18
CA ALA A 12 20.70 -2.24 5.57
C ALA A 12 19.64 -3.35 5.69
N VAL A 13 18.83 -3.58 4.64
CA VAL A 13 17.84 -4.67 4.58
C VAL A 13 18.32 -5.89 3.78
N GLY A 14 19.61 -5.96 3.43
CA GLY A 14 20.22 -7.12 2.77
C GLY A 14 19.92 -7.26 1.27
N ILE A 15 19.48 -6.19 0.61
CA ILE A 15 19.28 -6.17 -0.85
C ILE A 15 20.62 -5.96 -1.55
N ASP A 16 20.84 -6.65 -2.69
CA ASP A 16 21.97 -6.42 -3.58
C ASP A 16 22.00 -4.97 -4.07
N VAL A 17 23.03 -4.23 -3.67
CA VAL A 17 23.14 -2.79 -3.93
C VAL A 17 23.37 -2.49 -5.41
N ALA A 18 24.10 -3.35 -6.14
CA ALA A 18 24.39 -3.13 -7.56
C ALA A 18 23.12 -3.34 -8.40
N ALA A 19 22.39 -4.42 -8.16
CA ALA A 19 21.11 -4.69 -8.79
C ALA A 19 20.07 -3.63 -8.42
N PHE A 20 20.05 -3.16 -7.16
CA PHE A 20 19.16 -2.08 -6.73
C PHE A 20 19.46 -0.76 -7.45
N ARG A 21 20.73 -0.36 -7.55
CA ARG A 21 21.14 0.85 -8.29
C ARG A 21 20.71 0.78 -9.75
N GLN A 22 21.00 -0.32 -10.42
CA GLN A 22 20.56 -0.53 -11.81
C GLN A 22 19.03 -0.42 -11.94
N CYS A 23 18.28 -1.03 -11.01
CA CYS A 23 16.83 -0.93 -10.98
C CYS A 23 16.35 0.53 -10.83
N LEU A 24 16.92 1.25 -9.86
CA LEU A 24 16.57 2.64 -9.55
C LEU A 24 16.90 3.59 -10.71
N GLU A 25 18.08 3.44 -11.31
CA GLU A 25 18.60 4.29 -12.40
C GLU A 25 17.89 4.02 -13.72
N SER A 26 17.54 2.76 -14.01
CA SER A 26 16.85 2.40 -15.25
C SER A 26 15.47 3.06 -15.42
N GLY A 27 14.85 3.50 -14.32
CA GLY A 27 13.48 4.02 -14.35
C GLY A 27 12.44 3.00 -14.79
N LYS A 28 12.77 1.69 -14.79
CA LYS A 28 11.94 0.60 -15.32
C LYS A 28 10.48 0.64 -14.84
N TYR A 29 10.25 1.10 -13.59
CA TYR A 29 8.93 1.11 -12.97
C TYR A 29 8.26 2.50 -12.92
N THR A 30 8.88 3.55 -13.46
CA THR A 30 8.35 4.93 -13.40
C THR A 30 6.94 5.03 -13.99
N VAL A 31 6.70 4.43 -15.17
CA VAL A 31 5.37 4.42 -15.80
C VAL A 31 4.32 3.73 -14.93
N ARG A 32 4.70 2.62 -14.28
CA ARG A 32 3.80 1.89 -13.38
C ARG A 32 3.47 2.72 -12.14
N VAL A 33 4.47 3.36 -11.51
CA VAL A 33 4.26 4.24 -10.35
C VAL A 33 3.30 5.39 -10.70
N HIS A 34 3.44 6.02 -11.87
CA HIS A 34 2.52 7.08 -12.29
C HIS A 34 1.10 6.58 -12.57
N ARG A 35 0.95 5.37 -13.14
CA ARG A 35 -0.35 4.74 -13.34
C ARG A 35 -1.03 4.47 -11.99
N ASP A 36 -0.31 3.85 -11.06
CA ASP A 36 -0.83 3.49 -9.73
C ASP A 36 -1.20 4.75 -8.93
N LEU A 37 -0.42 5.84 -9.06
CA LEU A 37 -0.77 7.15 -8.50
C LEU A 37 -2.10 7.68 -9.07
N ALA A 38 -2.28 7.60 -10.39
CA ALA A 38 -3.53 8.03 -11.03
C ALA A 38 -4.73 7.16 -10.64
N ASP A 39 -4.52 5.85 -10.45
CA ASP A 39 -5.53 4.94 -9.90
C ASP A 39 -5.93 5.33 -8.47
N GLY A 40 -4.97 5.68 -7.61
CA GLY A 40 -5.23 6.18 -6.26
C GLY A 40 -6.07 7.45 -6.27
N ILE A 41 -5.74 8.42 -7.13
CA ILE A 41 -6.51 9.66 -7.29
C ILE A 41 -7.94 9.35 -7.75
N ARG A 42 -8.12 8.47 -8.75
CA ARG A 42 -9.45 8.01 -9.20
C ARG A 42 -10.24 7.32 -8.09
N ALA A 43 -9.56 6.60 -7.21
CA ALA A 43 -10.14 5.98 -6.02
C ALA A 43 -10.38 6.97 -4.86
N SER A 44 -10.28 8.28 -5.10
CA SER A 44 -10.46 9.35 -4.10
C SER A 44 -9.46 9.31 -2.94
N VAL A 45 -8.26 8.76 -3.17
CA VAL A 45 -7.13 8.88 -2.23
C VAL A 45 -6.48 10.24 -2.44
N ASN A 46 -6.78 11.18 -1.54
CA ASN A 46 -6.26 12.55 -1.58
C ASN A 46 -5.28 12.88 -0.44
N SER A 47 -5.10 11.96 0.51
CA SER A 47 -4.15 12.07 1.61
C SER A 47 -3.58 10.70 1.98
N THR A 48 -2.37 10.70 2.51
CA THR A 48 -1.67 9.48 2.96
C THR A 48 -1.35 9.54 4.45
N PRO A 49 -1.46 8.43 5.19
CA PRO A 49 -1.92 7.13 4.70
C PRO A 49 -3.44 7.08 4.50
N SER A 50 -3.88 6.26 3.55
CA SER A 50 -5.29 5.90 3.33
C SER A 50 -5.38 4.40 3.15
N PHE A 51 -6.36 3.76 3.78
CA PHE A 51 -6.54 2.31 3.77
C PHE A 51 -7.94 1.97 3.29
N PHE A 52 -8.05 0.94 2.44
CA PHE A 52 -9.31 0.30 2.11
C PHE A 52 -9.39 -1.03 2.85
N ILE A 53 -10.38 -1.16 3.73
CA ILE A 53 -10.62 -2.36 4.54
C ILE A 53 -11.88 -3.04 3.98
N GLY A 54 -11.78 -4.33 3.69
CA GLY A 54 -12.83 -5.10 3.04
C GLY A 54 -12.68 -6.60 3.25
N VAL A 55 -13.55 -7.37 2.61
CA VAL A 55 -13.56 -8.83 2.64
C VAL A 55 -13.40 -9.41 1.23
N PRO A 56 -12.89 -10.64 1.08
CA PRO A 56 -12.90 -11.32 -0.21
C PRO A 56 -14.33 -11.48 -0.75
N ALA A 57 -14.50 -11.24 -2.05
CA ALA A 57 -15.70 -11.58 -2.80
C ALA A 57 -15.54 -12.97 -3.46
N PRO A 58 -16.64 -13.62 -3.92
CA PRO A 58 -16.57 -14.94 -4.56
C PRO A 58 -15.67 -15.00 -5.80
N ASP A 59 -15.47 -13.87 -6.47
CA ASP A 59 -14.61 -13.73 -7.64
C ASP A 59 -13.14 -13.36 -7.29
N GLN A 60 -12.74 -13.57 -6.04
CA GLN A 60 -11.42 -13.26 -5.48
C GLN A 60 -11.06 -11.77 -5.46
N ARG A 61 -11.97 -10.86 -5.82
CA ARG A 61 -11.74 -9.42 -5.64
C ARG A 61 -12.02 -9.02 -4.20
N MET A 62 -11.43 -7.90 -3.76
CA MET A 62 -11.78 -7.32 -2.47
C MET A 62 -13.07 -6.50 -2.60
N ARG A 63 -14.07 -6.80 -1.78
CA ARG A 63 -15.22 -5.93 -1.56
C ARG A 63 -14.89 -4.97 -0.42
N VAL A 64 -14.59 -3.73 -0.76
CA VAL A 64 -14.32 -2.65 0.20
C VAL A 64 -15.56 -2.43 1.06
N VAL A 65 -15.38 -2.39 2.38
CA VAL A 65 -16.43 -2.07 3.36
C VAL A 65 -16.21 -0.70 3.97
N ARG A 66 -14.96 -0.34 4.25
CA ARG A 66 -14.61 0.94 4.87
C ARG A 66 -13.31 1.52 4.32
N MET A 67 -13.30 2.83 4.09
CA MET A 67 -12.07 3.58 3.86
C MET A 67 -11.65 4.26 5.16
N VAL A 68 -10.39 4.11 5.56
CA VAL A 68 -9.79 4.78 6.73
C VAL A 68 -8.78 5.80 6.20
N ARG A 69 -8.95 7.06 6.59
CA ARG A 69 -8.09 8.18 6.14
C ARG A 69 -7.22 8.69 7.27
N GLY A 70 -5.99 9.05 6.92
CA GLY A 70 -4.98 9.56 7.84
C GLY A 70 -4.39 8.47 8.74
N ALA A 71 -3.38 8.87 9.51
CA ALA A 71 -2.80 8.02 10.53
C ALA A 71 -3.82 7.83 11.66
N GLN A 72 -4.43 6.65 11.73
CA GLN A 72 -5.36 6.26 12.79
C GLN A 72 -4.68 5.31 13.78
N PRO A 73 -5.11 5.27 15.05
CA PRO A 73 -4.56 4.35 16.03
C PRO A 73 -4.93 2.90 15.74
N PHE A 74 -4.16 1.96 16.28
CA PHE A 74 -4.42 0.52 16.18
C PHE A 74 -5.86 0.12 16.53
N THR A 75 -6.43 0.73 17.57
CA THR A 75 -7.78 0.42 18.04
C THR A 75 -8.84 0.67 16.96
N ALA A 76 -8.70 1.75 16.17
CA ALA A 76 -9.62 2.05 15.07
C ALA A 76 -9.60 0.94 14.00
N PHE A 77 -8.43 0.39 13.68
CA PHE A 77 -8.32 -0.74 12.76
C PHE A 77 -8.89 -2.02 13.36
N LYS A 78 -8.57 -2.31 14.63
CA LYS A 78 -9.04 -3.50 15.34
C LYS A 78 -10.57 -3.58 15.36
N GLU A 79 -11.25 -2.50 15.74
CA GLU A 79 -12.71 -2.46 15.78
C GLU A 79 -13.36 -2.75 14.42
N ILE A 80 -12.79 -2.21 13.33
CA ILE A 80 -13.29 -2.45 11.98
C ILE A 80 -13.08 -3.91 11.59
N ILE A 81 -11.87 -4.44 11.78
CA ILE A 81 -11.50 -5.79 11.36
C ILE A 81 -12.28 -6.84 12.18
N ASP A 82 -12.31 -6.72 13.50
CA ASP A 82 -13.09 -7.61 14.37
C ASP A 82 -14.58 -7.59 13.99
N GLY A 83 -15.11 -6.40 13.68
CA GLY A 83 -16.48 -6.24 13.20
C GLY A 83 -16.76 -6.95 11.86
N LEU A 84 -15.78 -7.06 10.98
CA LEU A 84 -15.91 -7.80 9.71
C LEU A 84 -15.80 -9.31 9.91
N LEU A 85 -14.89 -9.76 10.79
CA LEU A 85 -14.70 -11.18 11.09
C LEU A 85 -15.94 -11.77 11.78
N ASN A 86 -16.55 -11.04 12.72
CA ASN A 86 -17.74 -11.50 13.45
C ASN A 86 -19.04 -11.50 12.61
N ARG A 87 -19.05 -10.83 11.46
CA ARG A 87 -20.21 -10.74 10.55
C ARG A 87 -20.15 -11.72 9.38
N SER A 88 -19.03 -12.38 9.16
CA SER A 88 -18.89 -13.36 8.07
C SER A 88 -19.60 -14.65 8.51
N PRO A 89 -20.75 -15.03 7.92
CA PRO A 89 -21.33 -16.34 8.19
C PRO A 89 -20.40 -17.41 7.61
N SER A 90 -20.35 -18.55 8.29
CA SER A 90 -19.65 -19.77 7.85
C SER A 90 -20.10 -20.22 6.48
#